data_AF-A0A6V7KIR3-F1
#
_entry.id   AF-A0A6V7KIR3-F1
#
_cell.length_a   1.000
_cell.length_b   1.000
_cell.length_c   1.000
_cell.angle_alpha   90.00
_cell.angle_beta   90.00
_cell.angle_gamma   90.00
#
_symmetry.space_group_name_H-M   'P 1'
#
loop_
_entity.id
_entity.type
_entity.pdbx_description
1 polymer ?
#
loop_
_entity_poly.entity_id
_entity_poly.type
_entity_poly.pdbx_seq_one_letter_code
_entity_poly.pdbx_strand_id
1 'polypeptide(L)'
;IIFASSKASYKDPVYRMMEPAVGQGLVSGSGPTHRAHRKIIMPMLNGKALATYLKYFNIHSHYCADLLEDKVNSGEFDIRPFITNCTSDMTL
;
A
#
# COMPACT_ATOMS: atom_id res chain seq x y z
N ILE A 1 -1.50 -23.05 -6.73
CA ILE A 1 -0.28 -22.21 -6.72
C ILE A 1 -0.33 -21.27 -7.92
N ILE A 2 -1.00 -20.12 -7.80
CA ILE A 2 -1.12 -19.14 -8.90
C ILE A 2 0.07 -18.17 -8.89
N PHE A 3 0.59 -17.84 -7.69
CA PHE A 3 1.70 -16.89 -7.50
C PHE A 3 3.09 -17.36 -7.97
N ALA A 4 3.28 -18.66 -8.21
CA ALA A 4 4.52 -19.20 -8.81
C ALA A 4 4.39 -19.40 -10.33
N SER A 5 3.21 -19.16 -10.91
CA SER A 5 2.96 -19.37 -12.33
C SER A 5 3.67 -18.31 -13.16
N SER A 6 4.38 -18.75 -14.19
CA SER A 6 5.03 -17.86 -15.16
C SER A 6 4.02 -16.99 -15.91
N LYS A 7 2.78 -17.49 -16.10
CA LYS A 7 1.67 -16.77 -16.73
C LYS A 7 1.15 -15.63 -15.85
N ALA A 8 1.10 -15.82 -14.53
CA ALA A 8 0.66 -14.79 -13.58
C ALA A 8 1.64 -13.62 -13.43
N SER A 9 2.84 -13.71 -14.04
CA SER A 9 3.79 -12.61 -14.07
C SER A 9 3.53 -11.63 -15.21
N TYR A 10 2.79 -12.04 -16.25
CA TYR A 10 2.46 -11.18 -17.37
C TYR A 10 1.21 -10.36 -17.04
N LYS A 11 1.35 -9.04 -17.11
CA LYS A 11 0.26 -8.09 -16.86
C LYS A 11 -0.46 -7.72 -18.12
N ASP A 12 -1.74 -7.41 -17.97
CA ASP A 12 -2.60 -6.92 -19.03
C ASP A 12 -2.06 -5.58 -19.61
N PRO A 13 -2.26 -5.30 -20.90
CA PRO A 13 -1.85 -4.04 -21.51
C PRO A 13 -2.39 -2.78 -20.80
N VAL A 14 -3.49 -2.86 -20.05
CA VAL A 14 -4.04 -1.72 -19.29
C VAL A 14 -3.00 -1.11 -18.33
N TYR A 15 -2.08 -1.92 -17.79
CA TYR A 15 -1.04 -1.45 -16.88
C TYR A 15 0.00 -0.53 -17.55
N ARG A 16 0.08 -0.50 -18.89
CA ARG A 16 0.93 0.44 -19.63
C ARG A 16 0.47 1.89 -19.48
N MET A 17 -0.82 2.11 -19.20
CA MET A 17 -1.33 3.47 -18.94
C MET A 17 -0.68 4.10 -17.70
N MET A 18 -0.23 3.29 -16.74
CA MET A 18 0.43 3.75 -15.51
C MET A 18 1.95 3.89 -15.67
N GLU A 19 2.53 3.33 -16.72
CA GLU A 19 3.98 3.33 -16.96
C GLU A 19 4.61 4.73 -16.99
N PRO A 20 3.98 5.79 -17.56
CA PRO A 20 4.52 7.14 -17.48
C PRO A 20 4.62 7.70 -16.06
N ALA A 21 3.74 7.26 -15.15
CA ALA A 21 3.70 7.74 -13.77
C ALA A 21 4.62 6.93 -12.83
N VAL A 22 4.70 5.61 -13.02
CA VAL A 22 5.40 4.71 -12.07
C VAL A 22 6.53 3.86 -12.70
N GLY A 23 6.88 4.13 -13.95
CA GLY A 23 7.93 3.40 -14.70
C GLY A 23 7.54 1.94 -14.96
N GLN A 24 8.53 1.03 -15.10
CA GLN A 24 8.34 -0.42 -15.19
C GLN A 24 8.61 -1.13 -13.84
N GLY A 25 8.01 -0.61 -12.77
CA GLY A 25 8.19 -1.12 -11.41
C GLY A 25 7.35 -2.36 -11.08
N LEU A 26 7.07 -2.58 -9.80
CA LEU A 26 6.30 -3.73 -9.33
C LEU A 26 4.83 -3.68 -9.79
N VAL A 27 4.27 -2.50 -10.10
CA VAL A 27 2.86 -2.31 -10.49
C VAL A 27 2.64 -2.45 -11.99
N SER A 28 3.56 -1.95 -12.82
CA SER A 28 3.46 -1.88 -14.28
C SER A 28 4.38 -2.86 -15.01
N GLY A 29 5.52 -3.22 -14.41
CA GLY A 29 6.44 -4.21 -14.96
C GLY A 29 5.77 -5.57 -15.13
N SER A 30 6.15 -6.29 -16.19
CA SER A 30 5.53 -7.54 -16.64
C SER A 30 6.57 -8.63 -16.89
N GLY A 31 6.17 -9.89 -16.77
CA GLY A 31 7.00 -11.06 -17.08
C GLY A 31 8.26 -11.18 -16.20
N PRO A 32 9.46 -11.33 -16.81
CA PRO A 32 10.73 -11.43 -16.09
C PRO A 32 11.05 -10.22 -15.20
N THR A 33 10.78 -9.00 -15.66
CA THR A 33 11.03 -7.76 -14.91
C THR A 33 10.24 -7.74 -13.60
N HIS A 34 8.96 -8.07 -13.67
CA HIS A 34 8.10 -8.19 -12.50
C HIS A 34 8.62 -9.24 -11.50
N ARG A 35 9.03 -10.42 -12.00
CA ARG A 35 9.59 -11.47 -11.15
C ARG A 35 10.88 -11.04 -10.46
N ALA A 36 11.78 -10.38 -11.18
CA ALA A 36 13.05 -9.90 -10.64
C ALA A 36 12.81 -8.88 -9.51
N HIS A 37 11.99 -7.86 -9.76
CA HIS A 37 11.64 -6.85 -8.74
C HIS A 37 10.94 -7.48 -7.53
N ARG A 38 9.98 -8.40 -7.75
CA ARG A 38 9.29 -9.09 -6.66
C ARG A 38 10.25 -9.94 -5.82
N LYS A 39 11.23 -10.60 -6.43
CA LYS A 39 12.23 -11.42 -5.72
C LYS A 39 13.09 -10.57 -4.77
N ILE A 40 13.37 -9.32 -5.13
CA ILE A 40 14.15 -8.39 -4.32
C ILE A 40 13.30 -7.80 -3.19
N ILE A 41 12.02 -7.47 -3.46
CA ILE A 41 11.16 -6.75 -2.51
C ILE A 41 10.49 -7.67 -1.48
N MET A 42 10.01 -8.85 -1.88
CA MET A 42 9.25 -9.75 -1.00
C MET A 42 9.96 -10.12 0.31
N PRO A 43 11.31 -10.33 0.35
CA PRO A 43 12.01 -10.57 1.61
C PRO A 43 11.89 -9.42 2.63
N MET A 44 11.71 -8.18 2.19
CA MET A 44 11.50 -7.02 3.07
C MET A 44 10.06 -6.94 3.60
N LEU A 45 9.12 -7.66 2.96
CA LEU A 45 7.71 -7.75 3.36
C LEU A 45 7.38 -9.07 4.08
N ASN A 46 8.37 -9.65 4.75
CA ASN A 46 8.15 -10.85 5.55
C ASN A 46 7.41 -10.53 6.87
N GLY A 47 6.84 -11.54 7.53
CA GLY A 47 6.04 -11.33 8.74
C GLY A 47 6.78 -10.63 9.89
N LYS A 48 8.11 -10.79 10.00
CA LYS A 48 8.91 -10.10 11.02
C LYS A 48 9.01 -8.60 10.72
N ALA A 49 9.20 -8.23 9.47
CA ALA A 49 9.17 -6.83 9.05
C ALA A 49 7.78 -6.21 9.24
N LEU A 50 6.71 -6.95 8.89
CA LEU A 50 5.33 -6.51 9.13
C LEU A 50 5.06 -6.23 10.61
N ALA A 51 5.54 -7.08 11.51
CA ALA A 51 5.39 -6.87 12.95
C ALA A 51 6.03 -5.56 13.44
N THR A 52 7.11 -5.10 12.81
CA THR A 52 7.70 -3.79 13.10
C THR A 52 6.80 -2.64 12.64
N TYR A 53 6.18 -2.74 11.46
CA TYR A 53 5.26 -1.73 10.95
C TYR A 53 3.95 -1.64 11.74
N LEU A 54 3.46 -2.75 12.31
CA LEU A 54 2.25 -2.75 13.14
C LEU A 54 2.33 -1.77 14.32
N LYS A 55 3.52 -1.58 14.92
CA LYS A 55 3.71 -0.60 15.98
C LYS A 55 3.43 0.83 15.47
N TYR A 56 3.94 1.17 14.29
CA TYR A 56 3.73 2.49 13.68
C TYR A 56 2.26 2.68 13.30
N PHE A 57 1.64 1.68 12.68
CA PHE A 57 0.21 1.71 12.36
C PHE A 57 -0.63 1.94 13.61
N ASN A 58 -0.30 1.28 14.73
CA ASN A 58 -1.03 1.48 15.98
C ASN A 58 -0.93 2.93 16.48
N ILE A 59 0.29 3.51 16.50
CA ILE A 59 0.52 4.89 16.93
C ILE A 59 -0.29 5.88 16.08
N HIS A 60 -0.17 5.80 14.75
CA HIS A 60 -0.89 6.71 13.85
C HIS A 60 -2.40 6.48 13.87
N SER A 61 -2.87 5.25 14.12
CA SER A 61 -4.30 4.97 14.27
C SER A 61 -4.89 5.60 15.52
N HIS A 62 -4.15 5.61 16.64
CA HIS A 62 -4.57 6.32 17.86
C HIS A 62 -4.59 7.82 17.63
N TYR A 63 -3.54 8.39 17.01
CA TYR A 63 -3.54 9.81 16.68
C TYR A 63 -4.71 10.22 15.77
N CYS A 64 -5.05 9.40 14.77
CA CYS A 64 -6.23 9.62 13.94
C CYS A 64 -7.53 9.54 14.75
N ALA A 65 -7.61 8.64 15.75
CA ALA A 65 -8.77 8.56 16.63
C ALA A 65 -8.90 9.82 17.49
N ASP A 66 -7.80 10.30 18.06
CA ASP A 66 -7.76 11.55 18.84
C ASP A 66 -8.26 12.75 18.01
N LEU A 67 -7.86 12.85 16.75
CA LEU A 67 -8.36 13.90 15.84
C LEU A 67 -9.86 13.78 15.51
N LEU A 68 -10.41 12.57 15.60
CA LEU A 68 -11.84 12.33 15.39
C LEU A 68 -12.66 12.57 16.66
N GLU A 69 -12.06 12.60 17.85
CA GLU A 69 -12.75 12.94 19.09
C GLU A 69 -13.35 14.36 19.01
N ASP A 70 -12.66 15.30 18.36
CA ASP A 70 -13.15 16.66 18.11
C ASP A 70 -14.42 16.72 17.23
N LYS A 71 -14.76 15.63 16.55
CA LYS A 71 -15.96 15.51 15.70
C LYS A 71 -17.10 14.77 16.38
N VAL A 72 -16.89 14.26 17.59
CA VAL A 72 -17.96 13.63 18.37
C VAL A 72 -19.01 14.69 18.72
N ASN A 73 -20.28 14.37 18.49
CA ASN A 73 -21.44 15.26 18.66
C ASN A 73 -21.48 16.50 17.72
N SER A 74 -20.61 16.61 16.71
CA SER A 74 -20.66 17.73 15.75
C SER A 74 -21.69 17.56 14.63
N GLY A 75 -22.47 16.47 14.64
CA GLY A 75 -23.38 16.10 13.55
C GLY A 75 -22.66 15.36 12.41
N GLU A 76 -23.20 15.45 11.19
CA GLU A 76 -22.58 14.84 10.01
C GLU A 76 -21.33 15.60 9.56
N PHE A 77 -20.26 14.88 9.24
CA PHE A 77 -19.02 15.47 8.73
C PHE A 77 -18.36 14.57 7.69
N ASP A 78 -17.51 15.13 6.84
CA ASP A 78 -16.73 14.36 5.87
C ASP A 78 -15.51 13.71 6.51
N ILE A 79 -15.47 12.39 6.49
CA ILE A 79 -14.40 11.57 7.06
C ILE A 79 -13.19 11.41 6.12
N ARG A 80 -13.36 11.68 4.81
CA ARG A 80 -12.32 11.50 3.80
C ARG A 80 -10.97 12.16 4.13
N PRO A 81 -10.89 13.43 4.56
CA PRO A 81 -9.61 14.06 4.88
C PRO A 81 -8.89 13.35 6.04
N PHE A 82 -9.63 12.88 7.06
CA PHE A 82 -9.03 12.16 8.19
C PHE A 82 -8.42 10.84 7.77
N ILE A 83 -9.14 10.04 6.99
CA ILE A 83 -8.65 8.73 6.52
C ILE A 83 -7.50 8.90 5.53
N THR A 84 -7.58 9.89 4.64
CA THR A 84 -6.52 10.16 3.66
C THR A 84 -5.23 10.57 4.37
N ASN A 85 -5.31 11.47 5.33
CA ASN A 85 -4.15 11.91 6.11
C ASN A 85 -3.59 10.77 6.97
N CYS A 86 -4.46 10.05 7.70
CA CYS A 86 -4.07 8.90 8.51
C CYS A 86 -3.37 7.81 7.69
N THR A 87 -3.89 7.48 6.50
CA THR A 87 -3.26 6.50 5.61
C THR A 87 -1.91 7.00 5.08
N SER A 88 -1.81 8.30 4.80
CA SER A 88 -0.56 8.92 4.35
C SER A 88 0.50 8.86 5.43
N ASP A 89 0.15 9.21 6.68
CA ASP A 89 1.04 9.16 7.84
C ASP A 89 1.49 7.73 8.20
N MET A 90 0.66 6.72 7.92
CA MET A 90 1.04 5.31 8.11
C MET A 90 2.01 4.81 7.04
N THR A 91 1.93 5.35 5.82
CA THR A 91 2.63 4.80 4.65
C THR A 91 3.93 5.54 4.32
N LEU A 92 4.01 6.84 4.63
CA LEU A 92 5.17 7.71 4.41
C LEU A 92 6.06 7.78 5.66
#